data_AF-A0A060CQ96-F1
#
_entry.id   AF-A0A060CQ96-F1
#
_cell.length_a   1.000
_cell.length_b   1.000
_cell.length_c   1.000
_cell.angle_alpha   90.00
_cell.angle_beta   90.00
_cell.angle_gamma   90.00
#
_symmetry.space_group_name_H-M   'P 1'
#
loop_
_entity.id
_entity.type
_entity.pdbx_description
1 polymer ?
#
loop_
_entity_poly.entity_id
_entity_poly.type
_entity_poly.pdbx_seq_one_letter_code
_entity_poly.pdbx_strand_id
1 'polypeptide(L)'
;PGGDENKTVELSDGRVMLNNRSRPYRTVAHSTDGGVTYTPFQQDTELPDPANNGSVTRFAPNVDASHPRASWLMFSNTATTNSRSNLTVASPATTGRPGRCARPSSPAPPPTRRS
;
A
#
# COMPACT_ATOMS: atom_id res chain seq x y z
N PRO A 1 19.57 -10.75 -0.15
CA PRO A 1 18.74 -10.72 1.08
C PRO A 1 18.62 -9.29 1.62
N GLY A 2 17.40 -8.79 1.83
CA GLY A 2 17.13 -7.38 2.17
C GLY A 2 15.70 -7.12 2.65
N GLY A 3 15.07 -8.13 3.25
CA GLY A 3 13.73 -8.01 3.85
C GLY A 3 13.82 -7.59 5.32
N ASP A 4 12.81 -6.85 5.77
CA ASP A 4 12.53 -6.46 7.16
C ASP A 4 11.03 -6.76 7.41
N GLU A 5 10.37 -6.14 8.39
CA GLU A 5 8.94 -6.35 8.69
C GLU A 5 8.06 -6.18 7.44
N ASN A 6 7.41 -7.26 7.04
CA ASN A 6 6.59 -7.33 5.84
C ASN A 6 5.17 -7.82 6.17
N LYS A 7 4.25 -7.61 5.22
CA LYS A 7 2.87 -8.11 5.26
C LYS A 7 2.52 -8.70 3.90
N THR A 8 1.66 -9.70 3.89
CA THR A 8 1.18 -10.36 2.67
C THR A 8 -0.30 -10.08 2.46
N VAL A 9 -0.71 -9.98 1.20
CA VAL A 9 -2.12 -9.90 0.82
C VAL A 9 -2.37 -10.66 -0.48
N GLU A 10 -3.47 -11.38 -0.55
CA GLU A 10 -3.93 -12.03 -1.77
C GLU A 10 -4.52 -10.99 -2.74
N LEU A 11 -4.08 -11.03 -3.98
CA LEU A 11 -4.58 -10.20 -5.08
C LEU A 11 -5.76 -10.90 -5.78
N SER A 12 -6.58 -10.14 -6.50
CA SER A 12 -7.77 -10.69 -7.19
C SER A 12 -7.44 -11.69 -8.30
N ASP A 13 -6.18 -11.78 -8.74
CA ASP A 13 -5.70 -12.77 -9.72
C ASP A 13 -5.06 -14.01 -9.05
N GLY A 14 -5.19 -14.16 -7.73
CA GLY A 14 -4.68 -15.29 -6.96
C GLY A 14 -3.20 -15.20 -6.59
N ARG A 15 -2.46 -14.18 -7.04
CA ARG A 15 -1.09 -13.93 -6.58
C ARG A 15 -1.09 -13.44 -5.14
N VAL A 16 0.01 -13.70 -4.43
CA VAL A 16 0.27 -13.09 -3.11
C VAL A 16 1.28 -11.96 -3.28
N MET A 17 0.89 -10.74 -2.92
CA MET A 17 1.81 -9.61 -2.81
C MET A 17 2.42 -9.61 -1.42
N LEU A 18 3.75 -9.50 -1.33
CA LEU A 18 4.49 -9.21 -0.11
C LEU A 18 4.92 -7.74 -0.15
N ASN A 19 4.47 -6.96 0.83
CA ASN A 19 4.83 -5.55 1.02
C ASN A 19 5.81 -5.43 2.20
N ASN A 20 7.03 -5.01 1.90
CA ASN A 20 8.17 -5.03 2.81
C ASN A 20 8.60 -3.63 3.26
N ARG A 21 8.97 -3.51 4.53
CA ARG A 21 9.57 -2.32 5.12
C ARG A 21 10.91 -2.02 4.45
N SER A 22 11.09 -0.78 4.03
CA SER A 22 12.27 -0.32 3.30
C SER A 22 12.29 1.21 3.27
N ARG A 23 13.42 1.81 2.93
CA ARG A 23 13.58 3.26 2.71
C ARG A 23 14.29 3.48 1.38
N PRO A 24 13.96 4.52 0.60
CA PRO A 24 12.95 5.58 0.85
C PRO A 24 11.50 5.18 0.56
N TYR A 25 11.28 3.99 0.02
CA TYR A 25 9.96 3.48 -0.34
C TYR A 25 9.79 2.05 0.15
N ARG A 26 8.53 1.62 0.30
CA ARG A 26 8.20 0.19 0.44
C ARG A 26 8.81 -0.57 -0.73
N THR A 27 9.19 -1.82 -0.48
CA THR A 27 9.49 -2.76 -1.56
C THR A 27 8.38 -3.79 -1.65
N VAL A 28 8.09 -4.25 -2.87
CA VAL A 28 7.09 -5.28 -3.14
C VAL A 28 7.71 -6.46 -3.86
N ALA A 29 7.17 -7.63 -3.60
CA ALA A 29 7.46 -8.86 -4.32
C ALA A 29 6.18 -9.66 -4.49
N HIS A 30 6.12 -10.54 -5.49
CA HIS A 30 4.91 -11.33 -5.78
C HIS A 30 5.22 -12.81 -5.80
N SER A 31 4.27 -13.60 -5.31
CA SER A 31 4.26 -15.05 -5.41
C SER A 31 3.09 -15.50 -6.29
N THR A 32 3.33 -16.53 -7.10
CA THR A 32 2.32 -17.25 -7.89
C THR A 32 2.05 -18.66 -7.36
N ASP A 33 2.65 -19.03 -6.23
CA ASP A 33 2.64 -20.37 -5.64
C ASP A 33 2.12 -20.37 -4.18
N GLY A 34 1.25 -19.42 -3.85
CA GLY A 34 0.62 -19.34 -2.52
C GLY A 34 1.55 -18.82 -1.43
N GLY A 35 2.65 -18.17 -1.78
CA GLY A 35 3.62 -17.56 -0.86
C GLY A 35 4.83 -18.43 -0.53
N VAL A 36 5.10 -19.49 -1.30
CA VAL A 36 6.29 -20.34 -1.12
C VAL A 36 7.54 -19.65 -1.67
N THR A 37 7.45 -19.10 -2.88
CA THR A 37 8.54 -18.34 -3.51
C THR A 37 8.04 -16.97 -3.99
N TYR A 38 8.96 -16.00 -4.01
CA TYR A 38 8.67 -14.64 -4.42
C TYR A 38 9.65 -14.16 -5.48
N THR A 39 9.17 -13.27 -6.34
CA THR A 39 10.04 -12.47 -7.21
C THR A 39 11.05 -11.65 -6.39
N PRO A 40 12.14 -11.16 -7.00
CA PRO A 40 12.99 -10.15 -6.37
C PRO A 40 12.18 -8.91 -5.93
N PHE A 41 12.65 -8.24 -4.88
CA PHE A 41 12.08 -6.99 -4.40
C PHE A 41 12.21 -5.87 -5.44
N GLN A 42 11.12 -5.13 -5.64
CA GLN A 42 11.09 -3.90 -6.43
C GLN A 42 10.59 -2.75 -5.56
N GLN A 43 11.15 -1.55 -5.73
CA GLN A 43 10.64 -0.37 -5.02
C GLN A 43 9.29 0.05 -5.59
N ASP A 44 8.35 0.34 -4.71
CA ASP A 44 7.09 0.99 -5.06
C ASP A 44 7.17 2.46 -4.69
N THR A 45 7.56 3.30 -5.66
CA THR A 45 7.81 4.73 -5.44
C THR A 45 6.57 5.53 -5.04
N GLU A 46 5.39 4.92 -5.07
CA GLU A 46 4.13 5.53 -4.62
C GLU A 46 3.86 5.32 -3.13
N LEU A 47 4.67 4.49 -2.47
CA LEU A 47 4.57 4.20 -1.05
C LEU A 47 5.85 4.70 -0.33
N PRO A 48 5.99 6.02 -0.08
CA PRO A 48 7.05 6.56 0.76
C PRO A 48 7.10 5.86 2.11
N ASP A 49 8.28 5.43 2.54
CA ASP A 49 8.47 4.76 3.81
C ASP A 49 9.82 5.16 4.45
N PRO A 50 9.84 5.50 5.75
CA PRO A 50 11.04 5.94 6.43
C PRO A 50 11.81 4.76 7.05
N ALA A 51 11.63 3.53 6.52
CA ALA A 51 11.92 2.27 7.19
C ALA A 51 11.13 2.13 8.51
N ASN A 52 9.80 2.02 8.39
CA ASN A 52 8.89 1.75 9.50
C ASN A 52 7.91 0.61 9.18
N ASN A 53 7.25 0.05 10.19
CA ASN A 53 6.23 -0.97 9.97
C ASN A 53 4.98 -0.35 9.33
N GLY A 54 4.18 -1.19 8.66
CA GLY A 54 2.95 -0.81 7.96
C GLY A 54 2.00 -1.99 7.79
N SER A 55 0.81 -1.76 7.25
CA SER A 55 -0.21 -2.79 7.04
C SER A 55 -0.80 -2.72 5.64
N VAL A 56 -1.15 -3.88 5.06
CA VAL A 56 -1.92 -4.00 3.82
C VAL A 56 -2.98 -5.09 4.00
N THR A 57 -4.19 -4.86 3.49
CA THR A 57 -5.29 -5.84 3.52
C THR A 57 -6.27 -5.64 2.36
N ARG A 58 -7.09 -6.66 2.05
CA ARG A 58 -8.20 -6.52 1.10
C ARG A 58 -9.30 -5.65 1.71
N PHE A 59 -9.83 -4.72 0.91
CA PHE A 59 -10.98 -3.90 1.30
C PHE A 59 -12.26 -4.74 1.43
N ALA A 60 -12.47 -5.66 0.47
CA ALA A 60 -13.63 -6.54 0.42
C ALA A 60 -13.15 -8.00 0.33
N PRO A 61 -12.80 -8.64 1.46
CA PRO A 61 -12.21 -9.99 1.43
C PRO A 61 -13.20 -11.08 1.02
N ASN A 62 -14.50 -10.85 1.18
CA ASN A 62 -15.55 -11.87 0.99
C ASN A 62 -16.24 -11.81 -0.39
N VAL A 63 -15.78 -10.95 -1.30
CA VAL A 63 -16.36 -10.90 -2.66
C VAL A 63 -15.58 -11.83 -3.59
N ASP A 64 -16.30 -12.41 -4.55
CA ASP A 64 -15.70 -13.22 -5.62
C ASP A 64 -14.60 -12.45 -6.35
N ALA A 65 -13.60 -13.18 -6.87
CA ALA A 65 -12.47 -12.61 -7.60
C ALA A 65 -12.89 -11.75 -8.81
N SER A 66 -14.03 -12.06 -9.44
CA SER A 66 -14.60 -11.32 -10.56
C SER A 66 -15.31 -10.01 -10.15
N HIS A 67 -15.58 -9.81 -8.87
CA HIS A 67 -16.26 -8.60 -8.38
C HIS A 67 -15.31 -7.38 -8.47
N PRO A 68 -15.75 -6.19 -8.92
CA PRO A 68 -14.86 -5.03 -9.09
C PRO A 68 -14.02 -4.64 -7.86
N ARG A 69 -14.62 -4.77 -6.66
CA ARG A 69 -13.96 -4.54 -5.35
C ARG A 69 -12.97 -5.62 -4.91
N ALA A 70 -12.88 -6.76 -5.60
CA ALA A 70 -11.93 -7.83 -5.25
C ALA A 70 -10.47 -7.35 -5.35
N SER A 71 -10.25 -6.37 -6.22
CA SER A 71 -8.96 -5.73 -6.51
C SER A 71 -8.61 -4.57 -5.57
N TRP A 72 -9.47 -4.24 -4.61
CA TRP A 72 -9.28 -3.08 -3.75
C TRP A 72 -8.47 -3.44 -2.50
N LEU A 73 -7.38 -2.70 -2.26
CA LEU A 73 -6.53 -2.86 -1.09
C LEU A 73 -6.57 -1.62 -0.19
N MET A 74 -6.54 -1.81 1.12
CA MET A 74 -6.23 -0.74 2.08
C MET A 74 -4.78 -0.86 2.51
N PHE A 75 -4.08 0.27 2.64
CA PHE A 75 -2.70 0.32 3.15
C PHE A 75 -2.55 1.40 4.22
N SER A 76 -1.70 1.15 5.21
CA SER A 76 -1.32 2.15 6.20
C SER A 76 0.17 2.14 6.52
N ASN A 77 0.78 3.33 6.58
CA ASN A 77 2.12 3.56 7.10
C ASN A 77 2.31 5.03 7.49
N THR A 78 3.50 5.37 7.97
CA THR A 78 3.97 6.77 8.07
C THR A 78 4.46 7.22 6.70
N ALA A 79 3.63 7.98 5.97
CA ALA A 79 3.85 8.31 4.55
C ALA A 79 4.89 9.43 4.34
N THR A 80 6.12 9.18 4.83
CA THR A 80 7.27 10.06 4.62
C THR A 80 8.50 9.20 4.29
N THR A 81 9.59 9.82 3.84
CA THR A 81 10.84 9.11 3.54
C THR A 81 11.87 9.22 4.65
N ASN A 82 11.65 10.04 5.69
CA ASN A 82 12.67 10.39 6.67
C ASN A 82 12.24 10.46 8.14
N SER A 83 10.94 10.43 8.46
CA SER A 83 10.43 10.51 9.83
C SER A 83 9.24 9.58 10.08
N ARG A 84 9.10 9.07 11.30
CA ARG A 84 7.94 8.26 11.70
C ARG A 84 6.78 9.16 12.12
N SER A 85 6.25 9.91 11.17
CA SER A 85 5.14 10.84 11.33
C SER A 85 4.18 10.73 10.14
N ASN A 86 3.05 11.45 10.19
CA ASN A 86 2.02 11.42 9.14
C ASN A 86 1.49 10.00 8.87
N LEU A 87 1.04 9.33 9.94
CA LEU A 87 0.30 8.07 9.80
C LEU A 87 -0.87 8.29 8.85
N THR A 88 -0.86 7.54 7.75
CA THR A 88 -1.80 7.70 6.65
C THR A 88 -2.47 6.37 6.39
N VAL A 89 -3.76 6.41 6.11
CA VAL A 89 -4.49 5.28 5.52
C VAL A 89 -4.75 5.64 4.06
N ALA A 90 -4.17 4.86 3.15
CA ALA A 90 -4.36 4.98 1.72
C ALA A 90 -5.70 4.34 1.32
N SER A 91 -6.50 5.10 0.57
CA SER A 91 -7.78 4.66 0.02
C SER A 91 -7.62 3.57 -1.04
N PRO A 92 -8.66 2.76 -1.28
CA PRO A 92 -8.55 1.63 -2.20
C PRO A 92 -8.22 2.01 -3.64
N ALA A 93 -7.13 1.44 -4.13
CA ALA A 93 -6.72 1.43 -5.53
C ALA A 93 -7.01 0.06 -6.14
N THR A 94 -7.35 -0.01 -7.43
CA THR A 94 -7.51 -1.26 -8.17
C THR A 94 -6.14 -1.90 -8.44
N THR A 95 -5.99 -3.20 -8.17
CA THR A 95 -4.79 -3.99 -8.49
C THR A 95 -4.28 -3.74 -9.90
N GLY A 96 -2.96 -3.56 -10.07
CA GLY A 96 -2.32 -3.45 -11.38
C GLY A 96 -2.20 -2.04 -11.96
N ARG A 97 -2.60 -1.00 -11.21
CA ARG A 97 -2.33 0.39 -11.59
C ARG A 97 -1.59 1.13 -10.47
N PRO A 98 -0.30 1.46 -10.67
CA PRO A 98 0.36 2.50 -9.88
C PRO A 98 -0.50 3.78 -9.98
N GLY A 99 -0.94 4.34 -8.84
CA GLY A 99 -1.26 5.77 -8.79
C GLY A 99 -2.41 6.18 -7.86
N ARG A 100 -2.85 5.37 -6.89
CA ARG A 100 -4.02 5.74 -6.07
C ARG A 100 -3.89 5.57 -4.55
N CYS A 101 -2.69 5.38 -4.00
CA CYS A 101 -2.52 5.31 -2.55
C CYS A 101 -2.23 6.65 -1.86
N ALA A 102 -1.95 7.74 -2.58
CA ALA A 102 -1.69 9.03 -1.95
C ALA A 102 -2.31 10.20 -2.72
N ARG A 103 -3.59 10.48 -2.48
CA ARG A 103 -4.12 11.83 -2.68
C ARG A 103 -4.28 12.46 -1.29
N PRO A 104 -3.48 13.47 -0.92
CA PRO A 104 -3.79 14.29 0.25
C PRO A 104 -5.21 14.84 0.04
N SER A 105 -6.10 14.62 1.00
CA SER A 105 -7.30 15.45 1.10
C SER A 105 -6.84 16.91 1.14
N SER A 106 -7.43 17.76 0.29
CA SER A 106 -7.09 19.17 0.11
C SER A 106 -6.85 19.94 1.42
N PRO A 107 -6.01 20.99 1.44
CA PRO A 107 -5.84 21.83 2.62
C PRO A 107 -7.17 22.50 3.01
N ALA A 108 -7.35 22.72 4.32
CA ALA A 108 -8.52 23.37 4.90
C ALA A 108 -8.91 24.65 4.14
N PRO A 109 -10.21 24.99 4.03
CA PRO A 109 -10.61 26.24 3.42
C PRO A 109 -10.06 27.43 4.21
N PRO A 110 -9.67 28.54 3.56
CA PRO A 110 -9.23 29.73 4.27
C PRO A 110 -10.35 30.28 5.16
N PRO A 111 -10.01 30.92 6.30
CA PRO A 111 -11.02 31.52 7.17
C PRO A 111 -11.79 32.58 6.38
N THR A 112 -13.11 32.46 6.37
CA THR A 112 -13.99 33.47 5.78
C THR A 112 -13.83 34.77 6.58
N ARG A 113 -13.21 35.77 5.95
CA ARG A 113 -13.20 37.14 6.48
C ARG A 113 -14.64 37.66 6.33
N ARG A 114 -15.38 37.74 7.43
CA ARG A 114 -16.63 38.50 7.47
C ARG A 114 -16.30 39.98 7.29
N SER A 115 -16.93 40.62 6.32
CA SER A 115 -17.14 42.06 6.23
C SER A 115 -18.08 42.51 7.34
#